data_AF-A0A366JY60-F1
#
_entry.id   AF-A0A366JY60-F1
#
_cell.length_a   1.000
_cell.length_b   1.000
_cell.length_c   1.000
_cell.angle_alpha   90.00
_cell.angle_beta   90.00
_cell.angle_gamma   90.00
#
_symmetry.space_group_name_H-M   'P 1'
#
loop_
_entity.id
_entity.type
_entity.pdbx_description
1 polymer ?
#
loop_
_entity_poly.entity_id
_entity_poly.type
_entity_poly.pdbx_seq_one_letter_code
_entity_poly.pdbx_strand_id
1 'polypeptide(L)' 'MRPLFGTVEYFEQKIDTHLTNKKLKNKEKHIKEIVSKLEKEIRHDFICHERIKKECLDNLFKVSKRTAAMQ' A
#
# COMPACT_ATOMS: atom_id res chain seq x y z
N MET A 1 -7.28 17.83 0.08
CA MET A 1 -6.56 17.33 1.29
C MET A 1 -5.63 16.21 0.84
N ARG A 2 -4.35 16.20 1.23
CA ARG A 2 -3.45 15.08 0.92
C ARG A 2 -3.62 14.04 2.04
N PRO A 3 -3.91 12.76 1.74
CA PRO A 3 -4.06 11.75 2.78
C PRO A 3 -2.74 11.61 3.54
N LEU A 4 -2.84 11.48 4.87
CA LEU A 4 -1.68 11.36 5.74
C LEU A 4 -0.98 10.02 5.48
N PHE A 5 0.36 10.05 5.44
CA PHE A 5 1.15 8.83 5.26
C PHE A 5 0.74 7.78 6.29
N GLY A 6 0.49 6.54 5.84
CA GLY A 6 0.15 5.43 6.72
C GLY A 6 -1.36 5.21 6.95
N THR A 7 -2.23 6.11 6.49
CA THR A 7 -3.68 5.88 6.55
C THR A 7 -4.16 4.93 5.47
N VAL A 8 -5.36 4.37 5.66
CA VAL A 8 -6.04 3.53 4.67
C VAL A 8 -6.18 4.27 3.34
N GLU A 9 -6.68 5.51 3.36
CA GLU A 9 -6.89 6.34 2.17
C GLU A 9 -5.58 6.62 1.42
N TYR A 10 -4.47 6.82 2.14
CA TYR A 10 -3.15 6.99 1.52
C TYR A 10 -2.74 5.76 0.72
N PHE A 11 -2.92 4.56 1.29
CA PHE A 11 -2.56 3.33 0.61
C PHE A 11 -3.51 3.00 -0.54
N GLU A 12 -4.81 3.25 -0.39
CA GLU A 12 -5.79 3.10 -1.48
C GLU A 12 -5.40 3.96 -2.68
N GLN A 13 -5.12 5.25 -2.46
CA GLN A 13 -4.71 6.17 -3.51
C GLN A 13 -3.39 5.76 -4.18
N LYS A 14 -2.39 5.33 -3.39
CA LYS A 14 -1.07 4.98 -3.90
C LYS A 14 -1.10 3.69 -4.72
N ILE A 15 -1.89 2.70 -4.29
CA ILE A 15 -2.10 1.45 -5.04
C ILE A 15 -2.90 1.73 -6.31
N ASP A 16 -4.02 2.47 -6.22
CA ASP A 16 -4.83 2.82 -7.40
C ASP A 16 -4.00 3.55 -8.45
N THR A 17 -3.28 4.60 -8.05
CA THR A 17 -2.37 5.35 -8.94
C THR A 17 -1.34 4.44 -9.60
N HIS A 18 -0.79 3.47 -8.88
CA HIS A 18 0.18 2.52 -9.43
C HIS A 18 -0.45 1.60 -10.49
N LEU A 19 -1.71 1.22 -10.30
CA LEU A 19 -2.43 0.33 -11.20
C LEU A 19 -2.93 1.07 -12.45
N THR A 20 -3.44 2.28 -12.30
CA THR A 20 -3.98 3.10 -13.40
C THR A 20 -2.90 3.60 -14.35
N ASN A 21 -1.67 3.80 -13.87
CA ASN A 21 -0.55 4.27 -14.69
C ASN A 21 0.09 3.19 -15.58
N LYS A 22 -0.33 1.93 -15.48
CA LYS A 22 0.22 0.85 -16.30
C LYS A 22 -0.90 0.16 -17.10
N LYS A 23 -0.66 -0.16 -18.38
CA LYS A 23 -1.53 -1.07 -19.14
C LYS A 23 -1.30 -2.50 -18.62
N LEU A 24 -1.96 -2.85 -17.52
CA LEU A 24 -1.62 -4.03 -16.73
C LEU A 24 -2.26 -5.32 -17.24
N LYS A 25 -1.42 -6.20 -17.79
CA LYS A 25 -1.68 -7.65 -17.72
C LYS A 25 -1.33 -8.12 -16.31
N ASN A 26 -2.22 -8.88 -15.68
CA ASN A 26 -2.04 -9.47 -14.34
C ASN A 26 -1.97 -8.45 -13.17
N LYS A 27 -3.12 -7.83 -12.87
CA LYS A 27 -3.31 -6.83 -11.79
C LYS A 27 -2.79 -7.30 -10.43
N GLU A 28 -2.97 -8.58 -10.09
CA GLU A 28 -2.53 -9.15 -8.82
C GLU A 28 -1.02 -9.06 -8.61
N LYS A 29 -0.22 -9.36 -9.65
CA LYS A 29 1.24 -9.25 -9.59
C LYS A 29 1.67 -7.83 -9.23
N HIS A 30 1.04 -6.84 -9.85
CA HIS A 30 1.36 -5.43 -9.62
C HIS A 30 0.91 -4.93 -8.25
N ILE A 31 -0.20 -5.44 -7.72
CA ILE A 31 -0.59 -5.21 -6.32
C ILE A 31 0.50 -5.74 -5.38
N LYS A 32 0.98 -6.97 -5.60
CA LYS A 32 2.06 -7.56 -4.78
C LYS A 32 3.35 -6.74 -4.86
N GLU A 33 3.74 -6.29 -6.05
CA GLU A 33 4.93 -5.45 -6.26
C GLU A 33 4.85 -4.13 -5.47
N ILE A 34 3.73 -3.38 -5.60
CA ILE A 34 3.60 -2.09 -4.90
C ILE A 34 3.48 -2.30 -3.38
N VAL A 35 2.77 -3.33 -2.92
CA VAL A 35 2.64 -3.64 -1.49
C VAL A 35 3.99 -4.02 -0.89
N SER A 36 4.78 -4.86 -1.56
CA SER A 36 6.12 -5.22 -1.10
C SER A 36 7.05 -4.01 -1.02
N LYS A 37 6.96 -3.10 -2.00
CA LYS A 37 7.71 -1.84 -1.96
C LYS A 37 7.33 -0.98 -0.75
N LEU A 38 6.03 -0.79 -0.52
CA LEU A 38 5.52 0.02 0.59
C LEU A 38 5.85 -0.60 1.95
N GLU A 39 5.77 -1.92 2.07
CA GLU A 39 6.19 -2.63 3.27
C GLU A 39 7.67 -2.38 3.58
N LYS A 40 8.54 -2.47 2.56
CA LYS A 40 9.97 -2.20 2.73
C LYS A 40 10.22 -0.76 3.17
N GLU A 41 9.55 0.21 2.54
CA GLU A 41 9.62 1.63 2.91
C GLU A 41 9.24 1.82 4.40
N ILE A 42 8.14 1.21 4.86
CA ILE A 42 7.67 1.34 6.25
C ILE A 42 8.63 0.69 7.25
N ARG A 43 9.22 -0.47 6.90
CA ARG A 43 10.10 -1.21 7.82
C ARG A 43 11.47 -0.57 7.96
N HIS A 44 12.05 -0.11 6.86
CA HIS A 44 13.46 0.25 6.79
C HIS A 44 13.71 1.75 6.63
N ASP A 45 12.85 2.46 5.91
CA ASP A 45 13.10 3.86 5.54
C ASP A 45 12.27 4.85 6.39
N PHE A 46 11.14 4.40 6.92
CA PHE A 46 10.25 5.22 7.74
C PHE A 46 10.72 5.27 9.20
N ILE A 47 11.39 6.36 9.58
CA ILE A 47 11.88 6.59 10.94
C ILE A 47 10.70 7.07 11.83
N CYS A 48 10.05 6.13 12.50
CA CYS A 48 8.96 6.39 13.44
C CYS A 48 8.92 5.32 14.55
N HIS A 49 8.11 5.54 15.58
CA HIS A 49 7.87 4.53 16.61
C HIS A 49 7.32 3.24 16.01
N GLU A 50 7.80 2.09 16.52
CA GLU A 50 7.38 0.76 16.06
C GLU A 50 5.86 0.55 16.10
N ARG A 51 5.17 1.17 17.07
CA ARG A 51 3.70 1.16 17.13
C ARG A 51 3.06 1.77 15.88
N ILE A 52 3.58 2.91 15.42
CA ILE A 52 3.06 3.60 14.23
C ILE A 52 3.40 2.82 12.96
N LYS A 53 4.60 2.24 12.87
CA LYS A 53 4.96 1.34 11.76
C LYS A 53 4.01 0.15 11.68
N LYS A 54 3.69 -0.47 12.82
CA LYS A 54 2.74 -1.59 12.88
C LYS A 54 1.36 -1.17 12.38
N GLU A 55 0.86 -0.02 12.82
CA GLU A 55 -0.43 0.51 12.35
C GLU A 55 -0.43 0.78 10.84
N CYS A 56 0.66 1.35 10.30
CA CYS A 56 0.83 1.56 8.87
C CYS A 56 0.81 0.23 8.09
N LEU A 57 1.51 -0.80 8.58
CA LEU A 57 1.53 -2.12 7.95
C LEU A 57 0.15 -2.79 8.00
N ASP A 58 -0.55 -2.71 9.13
CA ASP A 58 -1.90 -3.25 9.27
C ASP A 58 -2.86 -2.58 8.28
N ASN A 59 -2.78 -1.25 8.13
CA ASN A 59 -3.55 -0.50 7.15
C ASN A 59 -3.19 -0.91 5.70
N LEU A 60 -1.90 -1.02 5.38
CA LEU A 60 -1.42 -1.46 4.05
C LEU A 60 -1.96 -2.85 3.70
N PHE A 61 -1.84 -3.82 4.61
CA PHE A 61 -2.30 -5.19 4.37
C PHE A 61 -3.82 -5.31 4.34
N LYS A 62 -4.54 -4.47 5.08
CA LYS A 62 -6.00 -4.38 5.00
C LYS A 62 -6.44 -3.92 3.62
N VAL A 63 -5.80 -2.88 3.07
CA VAL A 63 -6.10 -2.38 1.72
C VAL A 63 -5.75 -3.43 0.67
N SER A 64 -4.55 -4.03 0.75
CA SER A 64 -4.11 -5.00 -0.26
C SER A 64 -5.03 -6.22 -0.37
N LYS A 65 -5.52 -6.74 0.77
CA LYS A 65 -6.50 -7.85 0.79
C LYS A 65 -7.81 -7.46 0.12
N ARG A 66 -8.31 -6.25 0.37
CA ARG A 66 -9.55 -5.74 -0.26
C ARG A 66 -9.36 -5.60 -1.78
N THR A 67 -8.26 -4.99 -2.22
CA THR A 67 -7.99 -4.79 -3.64
C THR A 67 -7.76 -6.10 -4.38
N ALA A 68 -7.20 -7.11 -3.72
CA ALA A 68 -7.02 -8.45 -4.28
C ALA A 68 -8.34 -9.26 -4.36
N ALA A 69 -9.27 -9.06 -3.42
CA ALA A 69 -10.56 -9.76 -3.37
C ALA A 69 -11.64 -9.22 -4.34
N MET A 70 -11.44 -8.04 -4.93
CA MET A 70 -12.34 -7.44 -5.93
C MET A 70 -12.01 -7.89 -7.38
N GLN A 71 -11.47 -9.09 -7.56
CA GLN A 71 -11.17 -9.70 -8.87
C GLN A 71 -12.13 -10.84 -9.18
#